data_AF-A0A1M6NG45-F1
#
_entry.id   AF-A0A1M6NG45-F1
#
_cell.length_a   1.000
_cell.length_b   1.000
_cell.length_c   1.000
_cell.angle_alpha   90.00
_cell.angle_beta   90.00
_cell.angle_gamma   90.00
#
_symmetry.space_group_name_H-M   'P 1'
#
loop_
_entity.id
_entity.type
_entity.pdbx_description
1 polymer ?
#
loop_
_entity_poly.entity_id
_entity_poly.type
_entity_poly.pdbx_seq_one_letter_code
_entity_poly.pdbx_strand_id
1 'polypeptide(L)'
;MSSAEALPNEPGPKPSEPRWKREDTARQFLPAALEILETPASPVGRAIGATIILFFVIAIVWAIFGHVDIIATASGKIVPTGRSKTIQPLETGIVSAIHVRDGDTVTTDQVLIELDRTVTQAERKHVAQDLTASQLDVARLTALRDGFEAATIPRDLVAPAGATDADIARTRASMRAQAAEQMAKLASINQQIEQKQAEQQSIIATIAKIDASLPLVEEGATVRRKAMEIQYGNRIAYLDAQTKLVEQQNERLVQQRKIVEVTAARQALEQQIEQTKAAYEHQVLNDLADAEKKAAEFSQDLVKAERKTGEQILRSPIDGAVQQLAVHTVGGVVTPAQQLMIVVPADSRLEAEAMISNRDIGFVSAGQQAEVKIDTFNFTRYGLLQGKVVSVSQDAIVRDKPGSKAGLAKPDGALSDSSEPEGQELVYSARVALDGSKMQIEDRMVNLAPGMAVTVEIKTGRRRLIEYLMSPLLRYGHESLRER
;
A
#
# COMPACT_ATOMS: atom_id res chain seq x y z
N MET A 1 -82.51 -74.34 -73.13
CA MET A 1 -82.91 -75.74 -73.41
C MET A 1 -82.34 -76.57 -72.28
N SER A 2 -83.17 -76.98 -71.31
CA SER A 2 -84.15 -78.08 -71.41
C SER A 2 -83.57 -79.22 -70.57
N SER A 3 -84.21 -79.48 -69.42
CA SER A 3 -84.79 -80.81 -69.10
C SER A 3 -83.73 -81.79 -68.57
N ALA A 4 -83.97 -82.65 -67.59
CA ALA A 4 -85.13 -83.15 -66.87
C ALA A 4 -84.56 -83.70 -65.54
N GLU A 5 -85.17 -83.61 -64.36
CA GLU A 5 -86.45 -84.21 -63.96
C GLU A 5 -86.52 -85.72 -64.19
N ALA A 6 -86.30 -86.49 -63.12
CA ALA A 6 -86.83 -87.84 -62.89
C ALA A 6 -86.63 -88.18 -61.40
N LEU A 7 -87.62 -87.92 -60.54
CA LEU A 7 -88.72 -88.80 -60.11
C LEU A 7 -88.42 -89.51 -58.76
N PRO A 8 -89.47 -89.82 -57.97
CA PRO A 8 -89.47 -89.70 -56.51
C PRO A 8 -89.69 -91.04 -55.81
N ASN A 9 -89.53 -91.09 -54.48
CA ASN A 9 -90.36 -91.93 -53.61
C ASN A 9 -90.12 -91.63 -52.12
N GLU A 10 -91.19 -91.23 -51.42
CA GLU A 10 -91.30 -91.36 -49.97
C GLU A 10 -91.51 -92.85 -49.59
N PRO A 11 -91.26 -93.30 -48.33
CA PRO A 11 -92.24 -93.08 -47.26
C PRO A 11 -91.67 -92.94 -45.82
N GLY A 12 -92.39 -92.19 -44.98
CA GLY A 12 -92.59 -92.55 -43.57
C GLY A 12 -91.79 -91.78 -42.50
N PRO A 13 -92.45 -91.20 -41.47
CA PRO A 13 -91.83 -90.28 -40.52
C PRO A 13 -91.08 -91.02 -39.40
N LYS A 14 -89.92 -90.49 -39.00
CA LYS A 14 -89.23 -90.86 -37.76
C LYS A 14 -88.85 -89.61 -36.95
N PRO A 15 -88.98 -89.66 -35.62
CA PRO A 15 -89.17 -88.50 -34.76
C PRO A 15 -87.90 -87.64 -34.61
N SER A 16 -88.10 -86.33 -34.55
CA SER A 16 -87.11 -85.31 -34.19
C SER A 16 -86.92 -85.26 -32.68
N GLU A 17 -85.65 -85.35 -32.22
CA GLU A 17 -85.04 -84.68 -31.05
C GLU A 17 -83.73 -85.40 -30.64
N PRO A 18 -82.80 -84.78 -29.89
CA PRO A 18 -82.23 -83.43 -29.97
C PRO A 18 -80.68 -83.46 -30.13
N ARG A 19 -80.10 -82.41 -30.73
CA ARG A 19 -78.64 -82.22 -30.82
C ARG A 19 -78.08 -81.71 -29.48
N TRP A 20 -77.47 -82.58 -28.69
CA TRP A 20 -76.70 -82.20 -27.51
C TRP A 20 -75.24 -81.90 -27.90
N LYS A 21 -74.88 -80.61 -27.92
CA LYS A 21 -73.48 -80.17 -27.81
C LYS A 21 -73.06 -80.34 -26.34
N ARG A 22 -72.24 -81.35 -26.07
CA ARG A 22 -71.43 -81.48 -24.85
C ARG A 22 -70.02 -81.90 -25.27
N GLU A 23 -69.15 -80.93 -25.50
CA GLU A 23 -67.70 -81.19 -25.68
C GLU A 23 -66.85 -80.56 -24.56
N ASP A 24 -67.46 -80.00 -23.52
CA ASP A 24 -66.73 -79.40 -22.38
C ASP A 24 -66.62 -80.32 -21.16
N THR A 25 -67.08 -81.57 -21.24
CA THR A 25 -67.07 -82.51 -20.08
C THR A 25 -66.21 -83.76 -20.30
N ALA A 26 -65.45 -83.83 -21.39
CA ALA A 26 -64.59 -84.99 -21.72
C ALA A 26 -63.08 -84.69 -21.68
N ARG A 27 -62.67 -83.67 -20.93
CA ARG A 27 -61.24 -83.32 -20.72
C ARG A 27 -60.77 -83.35 -19.26
N GLN A 28 -61.60 -83.86 -18.35
CA GLN A 28 -61.26 -83.92 -16.92
C GLN A 28 -60.78 -85.28 -16.41
N PHE A 29 -60.60 -86.28 -17.28
CA PHE A 29 -60.11 -87.61 -16.86
C PHE A 29 -59.22 -88.29 -17.91
N LEU A 30 -58.09 -87.66 -18.27
CA LEU A 30 -56.95 -88.29 -18.97
C LEU A 30 -55.61 -87.76 -18.39
N PRO A 31 -54.50 -88.51 -18.45
CA PRO A 31 -53.27 -88.20 -17.69
C PRO A 31 -52.60 -86.90 -18.14
N ALA A 32 -52.13 -86.09 -17.17
CA ALA A 32 -51.60 -84.72 -17.29
C ALA A 32 -50.34 -84.51 -18.15
N ALA A 33 -49.86 -85.51 -18.90
CA ALA A 33 -48.59 -85.44 -19.63
C ALA A 33 -48.71 -85.06 -21.11
N LEU A 34 -49.92 -85.01 -21.70
CA LEU A 34 -50.11 -84.69 -23.13
C LEU A 34 -50.81 -83.35 -23.44
N GLU A 35 -51.36 -82.64 -22.44
CA GLU A 35 -52.06 -81.35 -22.66
C GLU A 35 -51.11 -80.15 -22.86
N ILE A 36 -49.84 -80.29 -22.43
CA ILE A 36 -48.86 -79.19 -22.43
C ILE A 36 -48.15 -79.02 -23.79
N LEU A 37 -48.20 -80.01 -24.70
CA LEU A 37 -47.43 -79.95 -25.95
C LEU A 37 -48.17 -79.32 -27.16
N GLU A 38 -49.51 -79.19 -27.14
CA GLU A 38 -50.29 -78.86 -28.36
C GLU A 38 -51.35 -77.75 -28.21
N THR A 39 -51.17 -76.79 -27.29
CA THR A 39 -51.99 -75.55 -27.29
C THR A 39 -51.18 -74.32 -27.70
N PRO A 40 -51.46 -73.67 -28.85
CA PRO A 40 -50.83 -72.39 -29.17
C PRO A 40 -51.34 -71.28 -28.23
N ALA A 41 -50.41 -70.49 -27.70
CA ALA A 41 -50.70 -69.43 -26.73
C ALA A 41 -51.74 -68.40 -27.25
N SER A 42 -52.66 -67.98 -26.39
CA SER A 42 -53.81 -67.12 -26.74
C SER A 42 -53.40 -65.73 -27.25
N PRO A 43 -54.10 -65.16 -28.24
CA PRO A 43 -53.73 -63.87 -28.87
C PRO A 43 -53.81 -62.67 -27.92
N VAL A 44 -54.69 -62.73 -26.91
CA VAL A 44 -54.84 -61.67 -25.89
C VAL A 44 -53.64 -61.63 -24.94
N GLY A 45 -53.09 -62.78 -24.55
CA GLY A 45 -51.86 -62.85 -23.75
C GLY A 45 -50.65 -62.26 -24.48
N ARG A 46 -50.58 -62.45 -25.81
CA ARG A 46 -49.53 -61.83 -26.65
C ARG A 46 -49.69 -60.32 -26.76
N ALA A 47 -50.92 -59.81 -26.85
CA ALA A 47 -51.19 -58.37 -26.92
C ALA A 47 -50.81 -57.64 -25.62
N ILE A 48 -51.17 -58.19 -24.45
CA ILE A 48 -50.80 -57.64 -23.14
C ILE A 48 -49.28 -57.72 -22.92
N GLY A 49 -48.66 -58.85 -23.29
CA GLY A 49 -47.20 -58.97 -23.27
C GLY A 49 -46.53 -57.91 -24.15
N ALA A 50 -47.05 -57.68 -25.37
CA ALA A 50 -46.51 -56.68 -26.29
C ALA A 50 -46.63 -55.24 -25.77
N THR A 51 -47.73 -54.85 -25.11
CA THR A 51 -47.87 -53.51 -24.52
C THR A 51 -46.96 -53.30 -23.32
N ILE A 52 -46.79 -54.30 -22.45
CA ILE A 52 -45.84 -54.23 -21.33
C ILE A 52 -44.41 -54.10 -21.87
N ILE A 53 -44.06 -54.89 -22.89
CA ILE A 53 -42.76 -54.80 -23.57
C ILE A 53 -42.59 -53.41 -24.20
N LEU A 54 -43.60 -52.87 -24.88
CA LEU A 54 -43.55 -51.54 -25.48
C LEU A 54 -43.34 -50.43 -24.44
N PHE A 55 -44.05 -50.48 -23.31
CA PHE A 55 -43.84 -49.52 -22.21
C PHE A 55 -42.43 -49.61 -21.63
N PHE A 56 -41.91 -50.82 -21.42
CA PHE A 56 -40.53 -51.03 -20.99
C PHE A 56 -39.53 -50.49 -22.01
N VAL A 57 -39.76 -50.70 -23.31
CA VAL A 57 -38.91 -50.16 -24.37
C VAL A 57 -38.94 -48.63 -24.34
N ILE A 58 -40.11 -48.00 -24.16
CA ILE A 58 -40.23 -46.54 -24.04
C ILE A 58 -39.50 -46.02 -22.79
N ALA A 59 -39.65 -46.69 -21.64
CA ALA A 59 -38.97 -46.34 -20.40
C ALA A 59 -37.45 -46.48 -20.52
N ILE A 60 -36.96 -47.53 -21.20
CA ILE A 60 -35.53 -47.74 -21.49
C ILE A 60 -35.02 -46.66 -22.44
N VAL A 61 -35.75 -46.37 -23.52
CA VAL A 61 -35.41 -45.29 -24.47
C VAL A 61 -35.35 -43.95 -23.74
N TRP A 62 -36.32 -43.64 -22.90
CA TRP A 62 -36.32 -42.42 -22.08
C TRP A 62 -35.18 -42.43 -21.05
N ALA A 63 -34.84 -43.56 -20.44
CA ALA A 63 -33.72 -43.65 -19.51
C ALA A 63 -32.35 -43.50 -20.21
N ILE A 64 -32.26 -43.85 -21.48
CA ILE A 64 -31.06 -43.68 -22.33
C ILE A 64 -30.90 -42.21 -22.76
N PHE A 65 -31.99 -41.52 -23.12
CA PHE A 65 -31.94 -40.13 -23.61
C PHE A 65 -32.14 -39.07 -22.52
N GLY A 66 -32.80 -39.41 -21.42
CA GLY A 66 -33.08 -38.52 -20.31
C GLY A 66 -31.83 -38.24 -19.49
N HIS A 67 -31.55 -36.95 -19.27
CA HIS A 67 -30.44 -36.48 -18.45
C HIS A 67 -30.98 -35.82 -17.19
N VAL A 68 -30.31 -36.05 -16.06
CA VAL A 68 -30.55 -35.40 -14.78
C VAL A 68 -29.29 -34.65 -14.39
N ASP A 69 -29.43 -33.41 -13.92
CA ASP A 69 -28.32 -32.62 -13.44
C ASP A 69 -27.79 -33.19 -12.11
N ILE A 70 -26.46 -33.33 -12.00
CA ILE A 70 -25.79 -33.63 -10.75
C ILE A 70 -25.48 -32.29 -10.08
N ILE A 71 -25.91 -32.15 -8.83
CA ILE A 71 -25.66 -30.95 -8.03
C ILE A 71 -24.73 -31.29 -6.85
N ALA A 72 -23.80 -30.39 -6.58
CA ALA A 72 -23.04 -30.35 -5.34
C ALA A 72 -23.65 -29.28 -4.44
N THR A 73 -24.09 -29.67 -3.24
CA THR A 73 -24.67 -28.75 -2.26
C THR A 73 -23.58 -28.25 -1.32
N ALA A 74 -23.46 -26.93 -1.18
CA ALA A 74 -22.47 -26.28 -0.33
C ALA A 74 -23.14 -25.24 0.56
N SER A 75 -22.88 -25.27 1.86
CA SER A 75 -23.39 -24.26 2.80
C SER A 75 -22.43 -23.07 2.87
N GLY A 76 -22.95 -21.86 3.01
CA GLY A 76 -22.17 -20.65 2.85
C GLY A 76 -22.78 -19.40 3.48
N LYS A 77 -22.11 -18.27 3.24
CA LYS A 77 -22.58 -16.95 3.64
C LYS A 77 -22.35 -15.93 2.54
N ILE A 78 -23.15 -14.87 2.53
CA ILE A 78 -22.94 -13.75 1.60
C ILE A 78 -21.77 -12.89 2.08
N VAL A 79 -20.83 -12.62 1.18
CA VAL A 79 -19.68 -11.74 1.40
C VAL A 79 -19.63 -10.67 0.29
N PRO A 80 -19.24 -9.43 0.61
CA PRO A 80 -19.05 -8.41 -0.42
C PRO A 80 -17.81 -8.75 -1.27
N THR A 81 -17.89 -8.52 -2.59
CA THR A 81 -16.74 -8.67 -3.50
C THR A 81 -15.62 -7.66 -3.17
N GLY A 82 -15.98 -6.55 -2.51
CA GLY A 82 -15.04 -5.55 -2.03
C GLY A 82 -14.31 -6.01 -0.77
N ARG A 83 -12.97 -5.95 -0.80
CA ARG A 83 -12.17 -6.17 0.42
C ARG A 83 -12.47 -5.04 1.40
N SER A 84 -13.08 -5.40 2.52
CA SER A 84 -13.29 -4.48 3.64
C SER A 84 -11.97 -3.86 4.07
N LYS A 85 -11.99 -2.57 4.42
CA LYS A 85 -10.79 -1.81 4.79
C LYS A 85 -10.76 -1.61 6.29
N THR A 86 -9.76 -2.17 6.95
CA THR A 86 -9.55 -2.00 8.39
C THR A 86 -8.91 -0.65 8.66
N ILE A 87 -9.48 0.11 9.60
CA ILE A 87 -8.94 1.38 10.08
C ILE A 87 -8.24 1.13 11.41
N GLN A 88 -6.97 1.48 11.45
CA GLN A 88 -6.09 1.28 12.61
C GLN A 88 -5.17 2.49 12.76
N PRO A 89 -4.77 2.87 13.98
CA PRO A 89 -3.83 3.95 14.19
C PRO A 89 -2.40 3.46 13.92
N LEU A 90 -1.56 4.35 13.39
CA LEU A 90 -0.13 4.04 13.16
C LEU A 90 0.70 4.17 14.44
N GLU A 91 0.27 5.04 15.36
CA GLU A 91 0.95 5.31 16.63
C GLU A 91 -0.02 5.24 17.81
N THR A 92 0.54 5.15 19.02
CA THR A 92 -0.23 5.26 20.26
C THR A 92 -0.81 6.66 20.40
N GLY A 93 -2.10 6.76 20.73
CA GLY A 93 -2.77 8.04 20.90
C GLY A 93 -3.93 7.96 21.87
N ILE A 94 -4.42 9.12 22.30
CA ILE A 94 -5.62 9.26 23.13
C ILE A 94 -6.75 9.71 22.21
N VAL A 95 -7.90 9.05 22.25
CA VAL A 95 -9.05 9.44 21.43
C VAL A 95 -9.62 10.76 21.93
N SER A 96 -9.60 11.78 21.07
CA SER A 96 -10.12 13.12 21.35
C SER A 96 -11.58 13.25 20.91
N ALA A 97 -11.94 12.68 19.76
CA ALA A 97 -13.32 12.68 19.26
C ALA A 97 -13.60 11.44 18.39
N ILE A 98 -14.85 10.98 18.42
CA ILE A 98 -15.37 9.90 17.59
C ILE A 98 -16.56 10.47 16.81
N HIS A 99 -16.45 10.50 15.47
CA HIS A 99 -17.42 11.16 14.59
C HIS A 99 -18.43 10.22 13.94
N VAL A 100 -18.25 8.91 14.13
CA VAL A 100 -19.05 7.86 13.48
C VAL A 100 -19.56 6.84 14.48
N ARG A 101 -20.63 6.15 14.11
CA ARG A 101 -21.22 5.02 14.84
C ARG A 101 -21.28 3.79 13.94
N ASP A 102 -21.45 2.62 14.55
CA ASP A 102 -21.68 1.39 13.81
C ASP A 102 -22.95 1.50 12.95
N GLY A 103 -22.80 1.19 11.65
CA GLY A 103 -23.87 1.28 10.65
C GLY A 103 -23.93 2.60 9.88
N ASP A 104 -23.16 3.63 10.28
CA ASP A 104 -23.14 4.91 9.57
C ASP A 104 -22.49 4.76 8.18
N THR A 105 -23.06 5.45 7.19
CA THR A 105 -22.49 5.58 5.85
C THR A 105 -21.47 6.71 5.82
N VAL A 106 -20.27 6.41 5.34
CA VAL A 106 -19.16 7.35 5.24
C VAL A 106 -18.67 7.49 3.80
N THR A 107 -18.18 8.68 3.46
CA THR A 107 -17.51 8.95 2.20
C THR A 107 -15.99 8.89 2.35
N THR A 108 -15.30 8.79 1.23
CA THR A 108 -13.85 8.85 1.10
C THR A 108 -13.34 10.16 1.71
N ASP A 109 -12.23 10.08 2.44
CA ASP A 109 -11.60 11.15 3.23
C ASP A 109 -12.44 11.76 4.36
N GLN A 110 -13.63 11.23 4.65
CA GLN A 110 -14.42 11.63 5.82
C GLN A 110 -13.67 11.29 7.10
N VAL A 111 -13.63 12.24 8.04
CA VAL A 111 -13.03 12.04 9.38
C VAL A 111 -13.88 11.05 10.18
N LEU A 112 -13.22 10.04 10.73
CA LEU A 112 -13.85 8.97 11.53
C LEU A 112 -13.53 9.15 13.02
N ILE A 113 -12.24 9.25 13.34
CA ILE A 113 -11.74 9.40 14.70
C ILE A 113 -10.62 10.44 14.70
N GLU A 114 -10.61 11.29 15.71
CA GLU A 114 -9.51 12.20 16.00
C GLU A 114 -8.80 11.76 17.27
N LEU A 115 -7.48 11.65 17.19
CA LEU A 115 -6.58 11.45 18.31
C LEU A 115 -6.08 12.81 18.81
N ASP A 116 -5.61 12.87 20.06
CA ASP A 116 -5.06 14.09 20.65
C ASP A 116 -3.80 14.55 19.90
N ARG A 117 -3.84 15.78 19.39
CA ARG A 117 -2.79 16.40 18.57
C ARG A 117 -1.89 17.33 19.35
N THR A 118 -2.09 17.50 20.65
CA THR A 118 -1.38 18.51 21.46
C THR A 118 0.14 18.35 21.34
N VAL A 119 0.64 17.12 21.50
CA VAL A 119 2.08 16.82 21.43
C VAL A 119 2.62 16.96 20.01
N THR A 120 1.96 16.36 19.02
CA THR A 120 2.41 16.39 17.62
C THR A 120 2.36 17.80 17.03
N GLN A 121 1.37 18.61 17.41
CA GLN A 121 1.26 20.00 17.00
C GLN A 121 2.31 20.90 17.67
N ALA A 122 2.64 20.65 18.95
CA ALA A 122 3.74 21.34 19.62
C ALA A 122 5.09 21.04 18.93
N GLU A 123 5.36 19.77 18.63
CA GLU A 123 6.55 19.34 17.90
C GLU A 123 6.64 19.99 16.51
N ARG A 124 5.54 19.96 15.74
CA ARG A 124 5.48 20.63 14.43
C ARG A 124 5.79 22.12 14.52
N LYS A 125 5.25 22.80 15.55
CA LYS A 125 5.52 24.23 15.77
C LYS A 125 6.98 24.48 16.13
N HIS A 126 7.57 23.63 16.96
CA HIS A 126 8.98 23.73 17.34
C HIS A 126 9.89 23.59 16.10
N VAL A 127 9.72 22.53 15.32
CA VAL A 127 10.52 22.29 14.11
C VAL A 127 10.31 23.40 13.07
N ALA A 128 9.08 23.92 12.92
CA ALA A 128 8.83 25.06 12.04
C ALA A 128 9.55 26.35 12.49
N GLN A 129 9.65 26.58 13.80
CA GLN A 129 10.40 27.70 14.36
C GLN A 129 11.91 27.54 14.12
N ASP A 130 12.46 26.34 14.32
CA ASP A 130 13.87 26.03 14.07
C ASP A 130 14.25 26.17 12.59
N LEU A 131 13.36 25.72 11.69
CA LEU A 131 13.52 25.91 10.25
C LEU A 131 13.55 27.39 9.89
N THR A 132 12.61 28.18 10.43
CA THR A 132 12.52 29.62 10.17
C THR A 132 13.77 30.34 10.68
N ALA A 133 14.26 29.98 11.87
CA ALA A 133 15.49 30.52 12.44
C ALA A 133 16.71 30.20 11.56
N SER A 134 16.84 28.95 11.10
CA SER A 134 17.94 28.54 10.22
C SER A 134 17.88 29.22 8.85
N GLN A 135 16.69 29.42 8.29
CA GLN A 135 16.51 30.17 7.04
C GLN A 135 16.86 31.66 7.19
N LEU A 136 16.56 32.26 8.35
CA LEU A 136 17.01 33.62 8.66
C LEU A 136 18.54 33.71 8.75
N ASP A 137 19.21 32.69 9.29
CA ASP A 137 20.67 32.63 9.30
C ASP A 137 21.26 32.50 7.89
N VAL A 138 20.66 31.66 7.03
CA VAL A 138 21.04 31.58 5.61
C VAL A 138 20.88 32.94 4.93
N ALA A 139 19.75 33.61 5.12
CA ALA A 139 19.51 34.95 4.56
C ALA A 139 20.52 35.99 5.07
N ARG A 140 20.83 35.95 6.37
CA ARG A 140 21.82 36.84 7.00
C ARG A 140 23.22 36.61 6.43
N LEU A 141 23.67 35.37 6.36
CA LEU A 141 25.03 35.01 5.92
C LEU A 141 25.20 35.26 4.42
N THR A 142 24.16 35.01 3.63
CA THR A 142 24.13 35.39 2.21
C THR A 142 24.29 36.90 2.04
N ALA A 143 23.52 37.70 2.80
CA ALA A 143 23.64 39.15 2.75
C ALA A 143 25.02 39.64 3.21
N LEU A 144 25.63 39.01 4.23
CA LEU A 144 26.98 39.34 4.67
C LEU A 144 28.05 39.04 3.61
N ARG A 145 27.96 37.90 2.94
CA ARG A 145 28.84 37.53 1.83
C ARG A 145 28.74 38.56 0.70
N ASP A 146 27.52 38.84 0.23
CA ASP A 146 27.28 39.74 -0.90
C ASP A 146 27.70 41.19 -0.56
N GLY A 147 27.43 41.63 0.67
CA GLY A 147 27.89 42.94 1.15
C GLY A 147 29.41 43.03 1.26
N PHE A 148 30.07 41.95 1.67
CA PHE A 148 31.53 41.90 1.75
C PHE A 148 32.17 41.97 0.35
N GLU A 149 31.64 41.25 -0.64
CA GLU A 149 32.08 41.35 -2.04
C GLU A 149 31.87 42.78 -2.59
N ALA A 150 30.77 43.43 -2.22
CA ALA A 150 30.48 44.81 -2.60
C ALA A 150 31.20 45.86 -1.73
N ALA A 151 31.98 45.46 -0.73
CA ALA A 151 32.60 46.34 0.28
C ALA A 151 31.61 47.31 0.96
N THR A 152 30.36 46.88 1.19
CA THR A 152 29.29 47.69 1.80
C THR A 152 28.61 46.96 2.96
N ILE A 153 28.05 47.72 3.90
CA ILE A 153 27.25 47.15 5.00
C ILE A 153 25.88 46.77 4.44
N PRO A 154 25.47 45.49 4.51
CA PRO A 154 24.15 45.08 4.05
C PRO A 154 23.05 45.83 4.81
N ARG A 155 22.09 46.40 4.07
CA ARG A 155 20.98 47.15 4.66
C ARG A 155 19.79 46.28 4.98
N ASP A 156 19.51 45.30 4.13
CA ASP A 156 18.35 44.45 4.25
C ASP A 156 18.69 42.99 3.97
N LEU A 157 17.76 42.10 4.34
CA LEU A 157 17.83 40.66 4.13
C LEU A 157 16.55 40.18 3.47
N VAL A 158 16.64 39.11 2.68
CA VAL A 158 15.46 38.48 2.10
C VAL A 158 14.81 37.62 3.18
N ALA A 159 13.67 38.10 3.71
CA ALA A 159 12.99 37.40 4.79
C ALA A 159 12.28 36.13 4.30
N PRO A 160 12.49 34.97 4.95
CA PRO A 160 11.78 33.74 4.62
C PRO A 160 10.31 33.82 5.04
N ALA A 161 9.46 33.05 4.35
CA ALA A 161 8.04 32.96 4.68
C ALA A 161 7.85 32.35 6.09
N GLY A 162 7.11 33.04 6.96
CA GLY A 162 6.82 32.59 8.33
C GLY A 162 7.69 33.24 9.42
N ALA A 163 8.70 34.03 9.05
CA ALA A 163 9.47 34.82 10.03
C ALA A 163 8.62 35.95 10.63
N THR A 164 8.78 36.18 11.93
CA THR A 164 8.14 37.32 12.60
C THR A 164 8.95 38.60 12.37
N ASP A 165 8.27 39.77 12.37
CA ASP A 165 8.95 41.07 12.25
C ASP A 165 10.00 41.28 13.35
N ALA A 166 9.77 40.74 14.54
CA ALA A 166 10.71 40.81 15.66
C ALA A 166 11.98 40.00 15.38
N ASP A 167 11.86 38.78 14.84
CA ASP A 167 13.00 37.95 14.48
C ASP A 167 13.80 38.58 13.33
N ILE A 168 13.12 39.11 12.30
CA ILE A 168 13.76 39.81 11.18
C ILE A 168 14.54 41.03 11.70
N ALA A 169 13.95 41.83 12.58
CA ALA A 169 14.61 43.01 13.15
C ALA A 169 15.84 42.63 13.98
N ARG A 170 15.76 41.58 14.80
CA ARG A 170 16.89 41.06 15.59
C ARG A 170 18.02 40.56 14.68
N THR A 171 17.69 39.75 13.67
CA THR A 171 18.66 39.21 12.71
C THR A 171 19.32 40.33 11.90
N ARG A 172 18.55 41.32 11.46
CA ARG A 172 19.06 42.50 10.73
C ARG A 172 20.00 43.34 11.61
N ALA A 173 19.68 43.51 12.90
CA ALA A 173 20.55 44.22 13.84
C ALA A 173 21.88 43.48 14.05
N SER A 174 21.82 42.16 14.27
CA SER A 174 23.01 41.31 14.39
C SER A 174 23.89 41.33 13.14
N MET A 175 23.27 41.23 11.95
CA MET A 175 23.95 41.33 10.66
C MET A 175 24.74 42.63 10.52
N ARG A 176 24.10 43.77 10.79
CA ARG A 176 24.73 45.09 10.69
C ARG A 176 25.87 45.25 11.69
N ALA A 177 25.70 44.74 12.91
CA ALA A 177 26.74 44.76 13.93
C ALA A 177 27.98 43.96 13.47
N GLN A 178 27.78 42.76 12.93
CA GLN A 178 28.86 41.90 12.43
C GLN A 178 29.59 42.53 11.23
N ALA A 179 28.85 43.12 10.29
CA ALA A 179 29.45 43.82 9.15
C ALA A 179 30.24 45.07 9.61
N ALA A 180 29.71 45.84 10.55
CA ALA A 180 30.37 47.02 11.09
C ALA A 180 31.66 46.67 11.86
N GLU A 181 31.65 45.57 12.63
CA GLU A 181 32.83 45.06 13.33
C GLU A 181 33.95 44.72 12.35
N GLN A 182 33.63 43.97 11.29
CA GLN A 182 34.62 43.60 10.28
C GLN A 182 35.18 44.82 9.53
N MET A 183 34.33 45.79 9.19
CA MET A 183 34.78 47.04 8.58
C MET A 183 35.68 47.85 9.51
N ALA A 184 35.36 47.93 10.81
CA ALA A 184 36.18 48.62 11.79
C ALA A 184 37.57 47.97 11.93
N LYS A 185 37.64 46.63 11.87
CA LYS A 185 38.90 45.88 11.87
C LYS A 185 39.76 46.22 10.65
N LEU A 186 39.19 46.22 9.46
CA LEU A 186 39.90 46.60 8.23
C LEU A 186 40.33 48.08 8.27
N ALA A 187 39.46 48.98 8.75
CA ALA A 187 39.78 50.39 8.90
C ALA A 187 40.97 50.61 9.87
N SER A 188 41.05 49.85 10.96
CA SER A 188 42.18 49.91 11.89
C SER A 188 43.50 49.51 11.24
N ILE A 189 43.52 48.46 10.42
CA ILE A 189 44.73 48.04 9.70
C ILE A 189 45.11 49.09 8.64
N ASN A 190 44.13 49.63 7.91
CA ASN A 190 44.36 50.73 6.96
C ASN A 190 44.97 51.96 7.64
N GLN A 191 44.50 52.34 8.83
CA GLN A 191 45.07 53.45 9.59
C GLN A 191 46.54 53.20 9.97
N GLN A 192 46.91 51.95 10.29
CA GLN A 192 48.31 51.58 10.55
C GLN A 192 49.18 51.67 9.28
N ILE A 193 48.62 51.30 8.11
CA ILE A 193 49.29 51.47 6.82
C ILE A 193 49.53 52.95 6.54
N GLU A 194 48.52 53.80 6.71
CA GLU A 194 48.64 55.26 6.55
C GLU A 194 49.70 55.84 7.50
N GLN A 195 49.74 55.37 8.76
CA GLN A 195 50.77 55.76 9.72
C GLN A 195 52.18 55.37 9.23
N LYS A 196 52.36 54.15 8.70
CA LYS A 196 53.64 53.69 8.15
C LYS A 196 54.04 54.45 6.89
N GLN A 197 53.08 54.84 6.05
CA GLN A 197 53.32 55.71 4.89
C GLN A 197 53.78 57.10 5.32
N ALA A 198 53.15 57.71 6.32
CA ALA A 198 53.57 59.00 6.88
C ALA A 198 54.98 58.93 7.51
N GLU A 199 55.29 57.85 8.23
CA GLU A 199 56.62 57.59 8.77
C GLU A 199 57.67 57.50 7.65
N GLN A 200 57.37 56.77 6.58
CA GLN A 200 58.23 56.67 5.41
C GLN A 200 58.48 58.04 4.75
N GLN A 201 57.44 58.86 4.59
CA GLN A 201 57.57 60.21 4.03
C GLN A 201 58.47 61.12 4.88
N SER A 202 58.37 61.03 6.22
CA SER A 202 59.24 61.77 7.15
C SER A 202 60.72 61.35 7.01
N ILE A 203 60.99 60.05 6.86
CA ILE A 203 62.34 59.53 6.63
C ILE A 203 62.87 60.01 5.27
N ILE A 204 62.06 59.97 4.22
CA ILE A 204 62.43 60.48 2.88
C ILE A 204 62.80 61.97 2.94
N ALA A 205 62.03 62.79 3.65
CA ALA A 205 62.35 64.21 3.83
C ALA A 205 63.67 64.41 4.60
N THR A 206 63.95 63.57 5.58
CA THR A 206 65.21 63.59 6.35
C THR A 206 66.40 63.22 5.47
N ILE A 207 66.28 62.19 4.62
CA ILE A 207 67.30 61.83 3.62
C ILE A 207 67.52 62.99 2.65
N ALA A 208 66.45 63.61 2.14
CA ALA A 208 66.56 64.75 1.22
C ALA A 208 67.34 65.93 1.86
N LYS A 209 67.13 66.19 3.16
CA LYS A 209 67.90 67.20 3.91
C LYS A 209 69.39 66.82 4.01
N ILE A 210 69.71 65.57 4.29
CA ILE A 210 71.10 65.08 4.37
C ILE A 210 71.75 65.14 2.99
N ASP A 211 71.06 64.69 1.94
CA ASP A 211 71.55 64.67 0.56
C ASP A 211 71.82 66.10 0.04
N ALA A 212 71.06 67.09 0.51
CA ALA A 212 71.33 68.50 0.23
C ALA A 212 72.58 69.06 0.95
N SER A 213 72.89 68.60 2.17
CA SER A 213 74.06 69.09 2.93
C SER A 213 75.36 68.33 2.64
N LEU A 214 75.26 67.06 2.24
CA LEU A 214 76.40 66.18 1.98
C LEU A 214 77.44 66.76 1.02
N PRO A 215 77.08 67.32 -0.16
CA PRO A 215 78.08 67.88 -1.08
C PRO A 215 78.84 69.08 -0.47
N LEU A 216 78.18 69.87 0.39
CA LEU A 216 78.82 71.01 1.06
C LEU A 216 79.85 70.54 2.09
N VAL A 217 79.54 69.47 2.82
CA VAL A 217 80.45 68.86 3.79
C VAL A 217 81.62 68.17 3.08
N GLU A 218 81.35 67.50 1.95
CA GLU A 218 82.37 66.85 1.11
C GLU A 218 83.33 67.87 0.47
N GLU A 219 82.80 68.97 -0.06
CA GLU A 219 83.61 70.08 -0.55
C GLU A 219 84.45 70.69 0.58
N GLY A 220 83.86 70.91 1.75
CA GLY A 220 84.55 71.42 2.93
C GLY A 220 85.69 70.52 3.44
N ALA A 221 85.52 69.19 3.36
CA ALA A 221 86.59 68.24 3.67
C ALA A 221 87.69 68.27 2.60
N THR A 222 87.31 68.35 1.32
CA THR A 222 88.23 68.43 0.18
C THR A 222 89.09 69.69 0.19
N VAL A 223 88.48 70.85 0.47
CA VAL A 223 89.20 72.13 0.60
C VAL A 223 90.22 72.07 1.73
N ARG A 224 89.85 71.54 2.91
CA ARG A 224 90.76 71.40 4.04
C ARG A 224 91.91 70.41 3.77
N ARG A 225 91.63 69.32 3.03
CA ARG A 225 92.67 68.39 2.57
C ARG A 225 93.68 69.10 1.68
N LYS A 226 93.21 69.82 0.64
CA LYS A 226 94.08 70.59 -0.26
C LYS A 226 94.89 71.64 0.48
N ALA A 227 94.29 72.37 1.44
CA ALA A 227 94.99 73.36 2.26
C ALA A 227 96.10 72.76 3.13
N MET A 228 95.90 71.53 3.63
CA MET A 228 96.93 70.78 4.35
C MET A 228 98.09 70.37 3.44
N GLU A 229 97.81 69.92 2.21
CA GLU A 229 98.82 69.50 1.22
C GLU A 229 99.76 70.64 0.83
N ILE A 230 99.24 71.87 0.74
CA ILE A 230 100.04 73.09 0.50
C ILE A 230 100.61 73.71 1.80
N GLN A 231 100.61 72.97 2.92
CA GLN A 231 101.12 73.39 4.23
C GLN A 231 100.48 74.65 4.85
N TYR A 232 99.31 75.07 4.35
CA TYR A 232 98.59 76.26 4.80
C TYR A 232 97.42 75.94 5.74
N GLY A 233 97.28 74.68 6.16
CA GLY A 233 96.13 74.17 6.93
C GLY A 233 96.50 73.37 8.18
N ASN A 234 95.58 73.33 9.15
CA ASN A 234 95.69 72.54 10.38
C ASN A 234 95.16 71.11 10.18
N ARG A 235 95.95 70.08 10.53
CA ARG A 235 95.55 68.67 10.47
C ARG A 235 94.31 68.35 11.29
N ILE A 236 94.14 68.98 12.45
CA ILE A 236 92.97 68.78 13.32
C ILE A 236 91.70 69.22 12.58
N ALA A 237 91.74 70.38 11.93
CA ALA A 237 90.60 70.91 11.18
C ALA A 237 90.19 70.01 10.00
N TYR A 238 91.15 69.36 9.33
CA TYR A 238 90.84 68.36 8.30
C TYR A 238 90.18 67.12 8.90
N LEU A 239 90.72 66.58 9.99
CA LEU A 239 90.14 65.40 10.66
C LEU A 239 88.72 65.69 11.15
N ASP A 240 88.46 66.87 11.71
CA ASP A 240 87.11 67.28 12.12
C ASP A 240 86.13 67.32 10.94
N ALA A 241 86.57 67.79 9.77
CA ALA A 241 85.75 67.82 8.57
C ALA A 241 85.52 66.41 7.99
N GLN A 242 86.54 65.55 8.05
CA GLN A 242 86.42 64.16 7.63
C GLN A 242 85.46 63.37 8.53
N THR A 243 85.54 63.55 9.85
CA THR A 243 84.62 62.95 10.82
C THR A 243 83.19 63.38 10.53
N LYS A 244 82.93 64.67 10.31
CA LYS A 244 81.60 65.19 9.95
C LYS A 244 81.07 64.59 8.63
N LEU A 245 81.92 64.43 7.62
CA LEU A 245 81.54 63.79 6.36
C LEU A 245 81.11 62.33 6.59
N VAL A 246 81.92 61.57 7.32
CA VAL A 246 81.63 60.16 7.63
C VAL A 246 80.36 60.03 8.49
N GLU A 247 80.16 60.92 9.46
CA GLU A 247 78.94 60.98 10.27
C GLU A 247 77.69 61.20 9.40
N GLN A 248 77.72 62.17 8.47
CA GLN A 248 76.57 62.40 7.57
C GLN A 248 76.35 61.24 6.59
N GLN A 249 77.41 60.62 6.07
CA GLN A 249 77.30 59.44 5.21
C GLN A 249 76.69 58.25 5.96
N ASN A 250 77.11 58.02 7.20
CA ASN A 250 76.56 56.98 8.05
C ASN A 250 75.11 57.26 8.42
N GLU A 251 74.76 58.50 8.77
CA GLU A 251 73.38 58.89 9.07
C GLU A 251 72.47 58.65 7.86
N ARG A 252 72.91 59.02 6.65
CA ARG A 252 72.19 58.72 5.41
C ARG A 252 71.93 57.22 5.26
N LEU A 253 72.95 56.40 5.48
CA LEU A 253 72.85 54.94 5.38
C LEU A 253 71.87 54.37 6.42
N VAL A 254 71.87 54.88 7.65
CA VAL A 254 70.91 54.50 8.70
C VAL A 254 69.48 54.82 8.26
N GLN A 255 69.23 56.04 7.77
CA GLN A 255 67.90 56.42 7.28
C GLN A 255 67.45 55.57 6.09
N GLN A 256 68.36 55.23 5.16
CA GLN A 256 68.06 54.32 4.05
C GLN A 256 67.66 52.92 4.52
N ARG A 257 68.34 52.38 5.54
CA ARG A 257 67.94 51.10 6.15
C ARG A 257 66.57 51.18 6.79
N LYS A 258 66.24 52.30 7.43
CA LYS A 258 64.92 52.54 8.02
C LYS A 258 63.80 52.58 6.98
N ILE A 259 64.05 53.08 5.77
CA ILE A 259 63.08 52.98 4.66
C ILE A 259 62.76 51.52 4.33
N VAL A 260 63.79 50.66 4.23
CA VAL A 260 63.59 49.23 3.93
C VAL A 260 62.76 48.57 5.03
N GLU A 261 63.08 48.86 6.30
CA GLU A 261 62.35 48.36 7.47
C GLU A 261 60.87 48.79 7.45
N VAL A 262 60.58 50.09 7.29
CA VAL A 262 59.21 50.61 7.27
C VAL A 262 58.42 50.08 6.06
N THR A 263 59.09 49.91 4.91
CA THR A 263 58.46 49.34 3.71
C THR A 263 58.07 47.88 3.93
N ALA A 264 58.95 47.08 4.55
CA ALA A 264 58.66 45.71 4.92
C ALA A 264 57.51 45.62 5.93
N ALA A 265 57.50 46.51 6.94
CA ALA A 265 56.40 46.59 7.91
C ALA A 265 55.06 46.97 7.25
N ARG A 266 55.07 47.91 6.30
CA ARG A 266 53.87 48.26 5.52
C ARG A 266 53.36 47.09 4.68
N GLN A 267 54.26 46.39 3.99
CA GLN A 267 53.91 45.22 3.18
C GLN A 267 53.33 44.09 4.04
N ALA A 268 53.83 43.90 5.27
CA ALA A 268 53.27 42.93 6.22
C ALA A 268 51.82 43.29 6.60
N LEU A 269 51.52 44.58 6.83
CA LEU A 269 50.15 45.05 7.09
C LEU A 269 49.22 44.88 5.87
N GLU A 270 49.72 45.15 4.66
CA GLU A 270 48.99 44.91 3.41
C GLU A 270 48.64 43.42 3.24
N GLN A 271 49.59 42.51 3.54
CA GLN A 271 49.32 41.07 3.57
C GLN A 271 48.33 40.67 4.66
N GLN A 272 48.38 41.33 5.82
CA GLN A 272 47.44 41.10 6.91
C GLN A 272 45.99 41.49 6.54
N ILE A 273 45.79 42.49 5.68
CA ILE A 273 44.46 42.81 5.12
C ILE A 273 43.95 41.64 4.31
N GLU A 274 44.74 41.13 3.36
CA GLU A 274 44.31 40.03 2.49
C GLU A 274 44.05 38.74 3.29
N GLN A 275 44.88 38.44 4.31
CA GLN A 275 44.63 37.36 5.23
C GLN A 275 43.34 37.55 6.04
N THR A 276 43.07 38.77 6.51
CA THR A 276 41.85 39.08 7.28
C THR A 276 40.60 38.97 6.41
N LYS A 277 40.68 39.36 5.13
CA LYS A 277 39.59 39.21 4.17
C LYS A 277 39.32 37.73 3.87
N ALA A 278 40.34 36.97 3.50
CA ALA A 278 40.21 35.55 3.20
C ALA A 278 39.70 34.73 4.39
N ALA A 279 40.17 35.04 5.61
CA ALA A 279 39.69 34.39 6.82
C ALA A 279 38.20 34.68 7.09
N TYR A 280 37.76 35.92 6.87
CA TYR A 280 36.37 36.30 7.03
C TYR A 280 35.46 35.63 5.98
N GLU A 281 35.86 35.65 4.71
CA GLU A 281 35.12 34.98 3.64
C GLU A 281 34.99 33.48 3.89
N HIS A 282 36.10 32.80 4.24
CA HIS A 282 36.08 31.40 4.62
C HIS A 282 35.15 31.12 5.82
N GLN A 283 35.17 31.98 6.84
CA GLN A 283 34.27 31.86 7.99
C GLN A 283 32.80 31.98 7.57
N VAL A 284 32.44 33.01 6.79
CA VAL A 284 31.06 33.22 6.33
C VAL A 284 30.58 32.06 5.45
N LEU A 285 31.43 31.53 4.57
CA LEU A 285 31.09 30.39 3.71
C LEU A 285 30.87 29.10 4.53
N ASN A 286 31.70 28.85 5.55
CA ASN A 286 31.51 27.69 6.43
C ASN A 286 30.23 27.82 7.24
N ASP A 287 30.00 28.99 7.85
CA ASP A 287 28.79 29.26 8.62
C ASP A 287 27.53 29.14 7.72
N LEU A 288 27.63 29.58 6.46
CA LEU A 288 26.55 29.47 5.48
C LEU A 288 26.26 28.01 5.14
N ALA A 289 27.29 27.22 4.85
CA ALA A 289 27.13 25.79 4.57
C ALA A 289 26.50 25.03 5.75
N ASP A 290 26.90 25.35 6.98
CA ASP A 290 26.31 24.77 8.19
C ASP A 290 24.85 25.19 8.40
N ALA A 291 24.52 26.46 8.15
CA ALA A 291 23.15 26.97 8.23
C ALA A 291 22.25 26.37 7.15
N GLU A 292 22.73 26.23 5.92
CA GLU A 292 22.00 25.58 4.81
C GLU A 292 21.74 24.11 5.11
N LYS A 293 22.75 23.40 5.65
CA LYS A 293 22.59 22.00 6.08
C LYS A 293 21.51 21.85 7.15
N LYS A 294 21.52 22.70 8.18
CA LYS A 294 20.49 22.71 9.23
C LYS A 294 19.11 23.04 8.68
N ALA A 295 19.00 24.03 7.79
CA ALA A 295 17.74 24.37 7.14
C ALA A 295 17.19 23.19 6.32
N ALA A 296 18.06 22.47 5.60
CA ALA A 296 17.67 21.27 4.87
C ALA A 296 17.20 20.14 5.82
N GLU A 297 17.90 19.91 6.92
CA GLU A 297 17.52 18.93 7.96
C GLU A 297 16.15 19.26 8.57
N PHE A 298 15.96 20.47 9.08
CA PHE A 298 14.69 20.89 9.67
C PHE A 298 13.54 20.92 8.66
N SER A 299 13.83 21.11 7.36
CA SER A 299 12.80 21.00 6.32
C SER A 299 12.24 19.57 6.21
N GLN A 300 13.11 18.56 6.32
CA GLN A 300 12.70 17.15 6.29
C GLN A 300 11.99 16.77 7.59
N ASP A 301 12.48 17.25 8.72
CA ASP A 301 11.83 17.03 10.01
C ASP A 301 10.44 17.68 10.07
N LEU A 302 10.26 18.85 9.44
CA LEU A 302 8.94 19.49 9.36
C LEU A 302 7.97 18.63 8.55
N VAL A 303 8.40 18.11 7.39
CA VAL A 303 7.58 17.19 6.58
C VAL A 303 7.19 15.94 7.39
N LYS A 304 8.12 15.39 8.17
CA LYS A 304 7.87 14.25 9.06
C LYS A 304 6.87 14.61 10.17
N ALA A 305 7.04 15.75 10.83
CA ALA A 305 6.16 16.22 11.89
C ALA A 305 4.75 16.53 11.37
N GLU A 306 4.62 17.10 10.17
CA GLU A 306 3.35 17.32 9.48
C GLU A 306 2.63 16.01 9.18
N ARG A 307 3.33 15.03 8.61
CA ARG A 307 2.80 13.69 8.35
C ARG A 307 2.24 13.06 9.64
N LYS A 308 3.05 13.03 10.69
CA LYS A 308 2.69 12.47 12.00
C LYS A 308 1.50 13.18 12.62
N THR A 309 1.42 14.50 12.46
CA THR A 309 0.27 15.29 12.94
C THR A 309 -1.01 15.01 12.14
N GLY A 310 -0.88 14.71 10.84
CA GLY A 310 -1.99 14.31 9.97
C GLY A 310 -2.51 12.91 10.27
N GLU A 311 -1.63 11.98 10.62
CA GLU A 311 -1.95 10.59 11.00
C GLU A 311 -2.75 10.47 12.31
N GLN A 312 -2.81 11.54 13.12
CA GLN A 312 -3.70 11.62 14.28
C GLN A 312 -5.19 11.74 13.89
N ILE A 313 -5.49 11.99 12.60
CA ILE A 313 -6.86 12.05 12.10
C ILE A 313 -7.09 10.82 11.21
N LEU A 314 -7.89 9.89 11.71
CA LEU A 314 -8.23 8.68 10.97
C LEU A 314 -9.41 8.98 10.04
N ARG A 315 -9.19 8.76 8.74
CA ARG A 315 -10.15 9.02 7.67
C ARG A 315 -10.55 7.73 6.95
N SER A 316 -11.71 7.74 6.31
CA SER A 316 -12.14 6.63 5.48
C SER A 316 -11.38 6.61 4.14
N PRO A 317 -10.73 5.50 3.74
CA PRO A 317 -10.06 5.40 2.44
C PRO A 317 -11.02 5.10 1.28
N ILE A 318 -12.29 4.77 1.58
CA ILE A 318 -13.32 4.37 0.60
C ILE A 318 -14.70 4.85 1.06
N ASP A 319 -15.63 4.96 0.13
CA ASP A 319 -17.05 5.11 0.44
C ASP A 319 -17.61 3.76 0.98
N GLY A 320 -18.38 3.78 2.05
CA GLY A 320 -18.90 2.55 2.64
C GLY A 320 -19.68 2.73 3.93
N ALA A 321 -20.00 1.62 4.59
CA ALA A 321 -20.61 1.61 5.91
C ALA A 321 -19.57 1.20 6.98
N VAL A 322 -19.60 1.87 8.12
CA VAL A 322 -18.75 1.57 9.28
C VAL A 322 -19.30 0.34 10.02
N GLN A 323 -18.42 -0.59 10.37
CA GLN A 323 -18.74 -1.78 11.15
C GLN A 323 -17.64 -2.06 12.19
N GLN A 324 -18.01 -2.74 13.28
CA GLN A 324 -17.09 -3.20 14.31
C GLN A 324 -16.29 -2.06 14.96
N LEU A 325 -16.95 -0.95 15.27
CA LEU A 325 -16.35 0.15 16.02
C LEU A 325 -15.95 -0.34 17.42
N ALA A 326 -14.65 -0.49 17.66
CA ALA A 326 -14.10 -1.03 18.90
C ALA A 326 -13.97 0.02 20.01
N VAL A 327 -13.98 1.31 19.65
CA VAL A 327 -13.81 2.41 20.61
C VAL A 327 -15.14 3.10 20.86
N HIS A 328 -15.54 3.16 22.13
CA HIS A 328 -16.78 3.80 22.56
C HIS A 328 -16.58 4.95 23.55
N THR A 329 -15.34 5.18 24.00
CA THR A 329 -15.02 6.17 25.03
C THR A 329 -14.01 7.19 24.51
N VAL A 330 -14.40 8.47 24.59
CA VAL A 330 -13.47 9.60 24.44
C VAL A 330 -12.52 9.61 25.64
N GLY A 331 -11.24 9.84 25.41
CA GLY A 331 -10.18 9.72 26.41
C GLY A 331 -9.58 8.31 26.53
N GLY A 332 -10.10 7.33 25.79
CA GLY A 332 -9.49 5.99 25.70
C GLY A 332 -8.14 6.02 24.98
N VAL A 333 -7.21 5.18 25.41
CA VAL A 333 -5.90 5.02 24.76
C VAL A 333 -5.99 3.93 23.70
N VAL A 334 -5.45 4.21 22.51
CA VAL A 334 -5.33 3.23 21.42
C VAL A 334 -3.87 2.90 21.16
N THR A 335 -3.58 1.66 20.79
CA THR A 335 -2.23 1.18 20.46
C THR A 335 -2.01 1.03 18.96
N PRO A 336 -0.75 1.07 18.46
CA PRO A 336 -0.44 0.89 17.05
C PRO A 336 -1.00 -0.43 16.50
N ALA A 337 -1.54 -0.40 15.28
CA ALA A 337 -2.16 -1.55 14.62
C ALA A 337 -3.38 -2.15 15.35
N GLN A 338 -3.89 -1.50 16.41
CA GLN A 338 -5.18 -1.87 16.99
C GLN A 338 -6.29 -1.60 15.98
N GLN A 339 -7.06 -2.64 15.64
CA GLN A 339 -8.23 -2.50 14.79
C GLN A 339 -9.30 -1.67 15.52
N LEU A 340 -9.62 -0.49 14.98
CA LEU A 340 -10.64 0.38 15.56
C LEU A 340 -12.00 0.23 14.89
N MET A 341 -12.03 0.00 13.57
CA MET A 341 -13.25 -0.27 12.81
C MET A 341 -12.91 -0.86 11.44
N ILE A 342 -13.94 -1.34 10.74
CA ILE A 342 -13.87 -1.79 9.36
C ILE A 342 -14.85 -0.97 8.52
N VAL A 343 -14.40 -0.47 7.36
CA VAL A 343 -15.27 0.15 6.35
C VAL A 343 -15.56 -0.86 5.25
N VAL A 344 -16.85 -1.12 5.02
CA VAL A 344 -17.34 -2.05 4.00
C VAL A 344 -17.96 -1.27 2.84
N PRO A 345 -17.50 -1.45 1.58
CA PRO A 345 -18.05 -0.72 0.44
C PRO A 345 -19.56 -0.97 0.23
N ALA A 346 -20.34 0.09 0.10
CA ALA A 346 -21.79 0.02 -0.11
C ALA A 346 -22.17 -0.54 -1.50
N ASP A 347 -21.38 -0.23 -2.53
CA ASP A 347 -21.61 -0.66 -3.92
C ASP A 347 -20.89 -1.96 -4.30
N SER A 348 -20.52 -2.78 -3.31
CA SER A 348 -19.91 -4.07 -3.60
C SER A 348 -20.94 -5.03 -4.18
N ARG A 349 -20.58 -5.69 -5.28
CA ARG A 349 -21.33 -6.88 -5.73
C ARG A 349 -21.29 -7.90 -4.59
N LEU A 350 -22.35 -8.69 -4.47
CA LEU A 350 -22.43 -9.71 -3.43
C LEU A 350 -22.03 -11.04 -4.05
N GLU A 351 -21.13 -11.75 -3.37
CA GLU A 351 -20.76 -13.13 -3.70
C GLU A 351 -21.21 -14.03 -2.55
N ALA A 352 -21.61 -15.25 -2.87
CA ALA A 352 -21.76 -16.30 -1.87
C ALA A 352 -20.41 -17.00 -1.68
N GLU A 353 -19.88 -16.98 -0.47
CA GLU A 353 -18.76 -17.84 -0.08
C GLU A 353 -19.36 -19.16 0.44
N ALA A 354 -19.23 -20.21 -0.36
CA ALA A 354 -19.78 -21.53 -0.09
C ALA A 354 -18.68 -22.53 0.25
N MET A 355 -18.93 -23.36 1.25
CA MET A 355 -18.02 -24.40 1.75
C MET A 355 -18.44 -25.72 1.12
N ILE A 356 -17.65 -26.17 0.14
CA ILE A 356 -17.86 -27.41 -0.61
C ILE A 356 -17.23 -28.56 0.18
N SER A 357 -17.95 -29.69 0.27
CA SER A 357 -17.42 -30.90 0.88
C SER A 357 -16.23 -31.46 0.08
N ASN A 358 -15.23 -32.01 0.77
CA ASN A 358 -14.11 -32.71 0.15
C ASN A 358 -14.54 -33.84 -0.83
N ARG A 359 -15.75 -34.39 -0.68
CA ARG A 359 -16.27 -35.42 -1.61
C ARG A 359 -16.64 -34.85 -2.99
N ASP A 360 -17.09 -33.60 -3.03
CA ASP A 360 -17.65 -32.98 -4.23
C ASP A 360 -16.65 -32.06 -4.95
N ILE A 361 -15.56 -31.66 -4.27
CA ILE A 361 -14.56 -30.71 -4.79
C ILE A 361 -13.98 -31.13 -6.15
N GLY A 362 -13.78 -32.43 -6.37
CA GLY A 362 -13.22 -32.96 -7.62
C GLY A 362 -14.10 -32.71 -8.85
N PHE A 363 -15.38 -32.35 -8.66
CA PHE A 363 -16.33 -32.09 -9.74
C PHE A 363 -16.74 -30.62 -9.84
N VAL A 364 -16.27 -29.76 -8.93
CA VAL A 364 -16.57 -28.33 -8.93
C VAL A 364 -15.45 -27.56 -9.61
N SER A 365 -15.79 -26.64 -10.51
CA SER A 365 -14.82 -25.82 -11.23
C SER A 365 -15.35 -24.41 -11.49
N ALA A 366 -14.42 -23.46 -11.63
CA ALA A 366 -14.76 -22.09 -12.00
C ALA A 366 -15.54 -22.08 -13.34
N GLY A 367 -16.64 -21.34 -13.37
CA GLY A 367 -17.50 -21.16 -14.53
C GLY A 367 -18.80 -21.96 -14.51
N GLN A 368 -18.98 -22.92 -13.60
CA GLN A 368 -20.23 -23.68 -13.47
C GLN A 368 -21.39 -22.79 -13.00
N GLN A 369 -22.61 -23.12 -13.46
CA GLN A 369 -23.84 -22.49 -12.98
C GLN A 369 -24.17 -23.00 -11.58
N ALA A 370 -24.60 -22.09 -10.71
CA ALA A 370 -24.99 -22.40 -9.35
C ALA A 370 -26.31 -21.72 -9.02
N GLU A 371 -27.15 -22.41 -8.24
CA GLU A 371 -28.40 -21.88 -7.72
C GLU A 371 -28.22 -21.62 -6.23
N VAL A 372 -28.43 -20.37 -5.81
CA VAL A 372 -28.23 -19.90 -4.44
C VAL A 372 -29.57 -19.74 -3.75
N LYS A 373 -29.80 -20.57 -2.72
CA LYS A 373 -30.92 -20.50 -1.80
C LYS A 373 -30.50 -19.63 -0.62
N ILE A 374 -31.31 -18.64 -0.26
CA ILE A 374 -31.05 -17.81 0.92
C ILE A 374 -31.85 -18.38 2.07
N ASP A 375 -31.18 -18.84 3.12
CA ASP A 375 -31.84 -19.57 4.21
C ASP A 375 -32.83 -18.69 4.99
N THR A 376 -32.61 -17.37 5.00
CA THR A 376 -33.54 -16.42 5.65
C THR A 376 -34.88 -16.29 4.94
N PHE A 377 -35.00 -16.76 3.68
CA PHE A 377 -36.21 -16.66 2.88
C PHE A 377 -36.63 -18.02 2.32
N ASN A 378 -37.94 -18.32 2.31
CA ASN A 378 -38.42 -19.58 1.77
C ASN A 378 -38.24 -19.63 0.24
N PHE A 379 -37.27 -20.40 -0.24
CA PHE A 379 -36.93 -20.53 -1.66
C PHE A 379 -38.07 -21.09 -2.53
N THR A 380 -39.00 -21.86 -1.95
CA THR A 380 -40.15 -22.41 -2.68
C THR A 380 -41.19 -21.34 -3.00
N ARG A 381 -41.28 -20.30 -2.15
CA ARG A 381 -42.22 -19.18 -2.33
C ARG A 381 -41.59 -18.00 -3.09
N TYR A 382 -40.32 -17.70 -2.83
CA TYR A 382 -39.65 -16.49 -3.35
C TYR A 382 -38.61 -16.75 -4.45
N GLY A 383 -38.36 -18.02 -4.77
CA GLY A 383 -37.44 -18.41 -5.83
C GLY A 383 -35.98 -18.51 -5.39
N LEU A 384 -35.12 -18.76 -6.37
CA LEU A 384 -33.69 -18.99 -6.25
C LEU A 384 -32.91 -17.87 -6.93
N LEU A 385 -31.73 -17.53 -6.41
CA LEU A 385 -30.82 -16.66 -7.13
C LEU A 385 -29.92 -17.49 -8.04
N GLN A 386 -29.87 -17.09 -9.30
CA GLN A 386 -28.90 -17.66 -10.23
C GLN A 386 -27.52 -17.03 -9.96
N GLY A 387 -26.49 -17.85 -10.09
CA GLY A 387 -25.11 -17.42 -9.91
C GLY A 387 -24.13 -18.30 -10.67
N LYS A 388 -22.87 -17.88 -10.66
CA LYS A 388 -21.78 -18.57 -11.37
C LYS A 388 -20.57 -18.71 -10.46
N VAL A 389 -19.97 -19.90 -10.42
CA VAL A 389 -18.74 -20.15 -9.66
C VAL A 389 -17.62 -19.30 -10.25
N VAL A 390 -17.08 -18.38 -9.48
CA VAL A 390 -15.96 -17.50 -9.86
C VAL A 390 -14.64 -18.19 -9.61
N SER A 391 -14.49 -18.76 -8.41
CA SER A 391 -13.25 -19.42 -8.00
C SER A 391 -13.52 -20.47 -6.94
N VAL A 392 -12.58 -21.40 -6.81
CA VAL A 392 -12.58 -22.49 -5.84
C VAL A 392 -11.19 -22.55 -5.21
N SER A 393 -11.09 -22.65 -3.89
CA SER A 393 -9.81 -22.78 -3.20
C SER A 393 -9.12 -24.08 -3.60
N GLN A 394 -7.81 -24.03 -3.80
CA GLN A 394 -7.01 -25.23 -4.06
C GLN A 394 -6.61 -25.96 -2.77
N ASP A 395 -6.82 -25.31 -1.63
CA ASP A 395 -6.49 -25.83 -0.31
C ASP A 395 -7.77 -26.06 0.52
N ALA A 396 -7.69 -27.06 1.40
CA ALA A 396 -8.77 -27.46 2.29
C ALA A 396 -8.71 -26.68 3.61
N ILE A 397 -9.85 -26.17 4.05
CA ILE A 397 -10.05 -25.55 5.35
C ILE A 397 -10.49 -26.66 6.32
N VAL A 398 -9.72 -26.86 7.38
CA VAL A 398 -10.07 -27.79 8.46
C VAL A 398 -11.15 -27.13 9.34
N ARG A 399 -12.30 -27.80 9.50
CA ARG A 399 -13.34 -27.42 10.45
C ARG A 399 -13.53 -28.49 11.50
N ASP A 400 -13.63 -28.08 12.76
CA ASP A 400 -14.03 -28.98 13.84
C ASP A 400 -15.48 -29.39 13.65
N LYS A 401 -15.74 -30.70 13.59
CA LYS A 401 -17.10 -31.22 13.51
C LYS A 401 -17.82 -30.88 14.82
N PRO A 402 -18.95 -30.15 14.81
CA PRO A 402 -19.73 -29.94 16.02
C PRO A 402 -20.14 -31.32 16.56
N GLY A 403 -19.77 -31.59 17.82
CA GLY A 403 -19.90 -32.91 18.43
C GLY A 403 -21.27 -33.52 18.17
N SER A 404 -21.31 -34.62 17.44
CA SER A 404 -22.52 -35.42 17.26
C SER A 404 -23.04 -35.77 18.65
N LYS A 405 -24.26 -35.33 18.98
CA LYS A 405 -24.91 -35.68 20.25
C LYS A 405 -24.80 -37.19 20.49
N ALA A 406 -24.13 -37.53 21.58
CA ALA A 406 -24.30 -38.70 22.44
C ALA A 406 -24.67 -40.06 21.79
N GLY A 407 -23.77 -41.03 21.93
CA GLY A 407 -24.16 -42.31 22.54
C GLY A 407 -24.84 -43.38 21.69
N LEU A 408 -24.69 -43.38 20.36
CA LEU A 408 -24.99 -44.58 19.56
C LEU A 408 -23.68 -45.12 18.99
N ALA A 409 -23.18 -46.19 19.61
CA ALA A 409 -22.15 -47.04 19.03
C ALA A 409 -22.57 -47.42 17.61
N LYS A 410 -21.77 -47.00 16.62
CA LYS A 410 -21.89 -47.55 15.27
C LYS A 410 -21.67 -49.06 15.39
N PRO A 411 -22.48 -49.92 14.73
CA PRO A 411 -22.19 -51.34 14.67
C PRO A 411 -20.82 -51.54 14.01
N ASP A 412 -19.94 -52.29 14.68
CA ASP A 412 -18.65 -52.71 14.12
C ASP A 412 -18.89 -53.44 12.78
N GLY A 413 -18.45 -52.83 11.68
CA GLY A 413 -18.49 -53.44 10.34
C GLY A 413 -18.89 -52.53 9.18
N ALA A 414 -19.35 -51.30 9.42
CA ALA A 414 -19.57 -50.33 8.33
C ALA A 414 -18.24 -49.66 7.96
N LEU A 415 -17.71 -49.95 6.78
CA LEU A 415 -16.62 -49.19 6.15
C LEU A 415 -16.93 -47.69 6.25
N SER A 416 -16.05 -46.92 6.90
CA SER A 416 -16.15 -45.47 6.89
C SER A 416 -15.97 -44.98 5.45
N ASP A 417 -17.06 -44.53 4.85
CA ASP A 417 -17.15 -44.03 3.46
C ASP A 417 -16.43 -42.67 3.26
N SER A 418 -15.49 -42.32 4.14
CA SER A 418 -14.71 -41.08 4.11
C SER A 418 -13.30 -41.30 4.62
N SER A 419 -12.33 -40.80 3.85
CA SER A 419 -10.90 -40.72 4.23
C SER A 419 -10.58 -39.51 5.14
N GLU A 420 -11.58 -38.93 5.79
CA GLU A 420 -11.41 -37.75 6.65
C GLU A 420 -10.88 -38.12 8.03
N PRO A 421 -10.01 -37.30 8.65
CA PRO A 421 -9.54 -37.51 10.02
C PRO A 421 -10.72 -37.53 11.02
N GLU A 422 -10.63 -38.38 12.06
CA GLU A 422 -11.66 -38.42 13.11
C GLU A 422 -11.80 -37.05 13.79
N GLY A 423 -13.04 -36.56 13.87
CA GLY A 423 -13.36 -35.26 14.50
C GLY A 423 -13.20 -34.03 13.61
N GLN A 424 -12.61 -34.15 12.41
CA GLN A 424 -12.39 -33.02 11.49
C GLN A 424 -13.15 -33.19 10.18
N GLU A 425 -13.66 -32.09 9.64
CA GLU A 425 -14.23 -32.00 8.30
C GLU A 425 -13.31 -31.15 7.41
N LEU A 426 -13.01 -31.64 6.22
CA LEU A 426 -12.23 -30.88 5.24
C LEU A 426 -13.22 -30.24 4.26
N VAL A 427 -13.23 -28.92 4.21
CA VAL A 427 -14.10 -28.15 3.31
C VAL A 427 -13.29 -27.20 2.44
N TYR A 428 -13.71 -27.00 1.20
CA TYR A 428 -13.07 -26.08 0.28
C TYR A 428 -13.95 -24.83 0.11
N SER A 429 -13.35 -23.65 0.11
CA SER A 429 -14.09 -22.40 -0.08
C SER A 429 -14.24 -22.10 -1.57
N ALA A 430 -15.46 -21.91 -2.04
CA ALA A 430 -15.77 -21.44 -3.38
C ALA A 430 -16.52 -20.11 -3.34
N ARG A 431 -16.19 -19.22 -4.28
CA ARG A 431 -16.88 -17.96 -4.49
C ARG A 431 -17.85 -18.07 -5.64
N VAL A 432 -19.10 -17.72 -5.39
CA VAL A 432 -20.17 -17.72 -6.40
C VAL A 432 -20.69 -16.30 -6.57
N ALA A 433 -20.55 -15.75 -7.78
CA ALA A 433 -21.11 -14.44 -8.11
C ALA A 433 -22.63 -14.57 -8.25
N LEU A 434 -23.37 -13.66 -7.61
CA LEU A 434 -24.82 -13.58 -7.68
C LEU A 434 -25.25 -12.65 -8.83
N ASP A 435 -26.27 -13.06 -9.61
CA ASP A 435 -26.79 -12.25 -10.72
C ASP A 435 -27.59 -11.02 -10.25
N GLY A 436 -27.92 -10.93 -8.97
CA GLY A 436 -28.61 -9.79 -8.36
C GLY A 436 -28.34 -9.65 -6.87
N SER A 437 -28.42 -8.42 -6.36
CA SER A 437 -28.26 -8.06 -4.94
C SER A 437 -29.58 -7.81 -4.21
N LYS A 438 -30.72 -8.01 -4.91
CA LYS A 438 -32.07 -7.80 -4.38
C LYS A 438 -32.95 -9.00 -4.70
N MET A 439 -33.84 -9.32 -3.78
CA MET A 439 -34.85 -10.36 -3.95
C MET A 439 -36.24 -9.75 -3.76
N GLN A 440 -37.19 -10.16 -4.60
CA GLN A 440 -38.58 -9.75 -4.46
C GLN A 440 -39.25 -10.62 -3.41
N ILE A 441 -39.64 -10.01 -2.31
CA ILE A 441 -40.28 -10.69 -1.18
C ILE A 441 -41.65 -10.04 -1.01
N GLU A 442 -42.69 -10.79 -1.38
CA GLU A 442 -44.06 -10.28 -1.45
C GLU A 442 -44.12 -9.03 -2.37
N ASP A 443 -44.56 -7.88 -1.85
CA ASP A 443 -44.68 -6.62 -2.60
C ASP A 443 -43.45 -5.68 -2.42
N ARG A 444 -42.36 -6.16 -1.80
CA ARG A 444 -41.18 -5.33 -1.51
C ARG A 444 -39.89 -5.94 -2.06
N MET A 445 -39.07 -5.09 -2.68
CA MET A 445 -37.70 -5.45 -3.05
C MET A 445 -36.80 -5.32 -1.82
N VAL A 446 -36.24 -6.43 -1.35
CA VAL A 446 -35.35 -6.47 -0.19
C VAL A 446 -33.91 -6.62 -0.66
N ASN A 447 -33.02 -5.77 -0.14
CA ASN A 447 -31.59 -5.88 -0.40
C ASN A 447 -31.00 -7.02 0.43
N LEU A 448 -30.10 -7.78 -0.19
CA LEU A 448 -29.36 -8.81 0.51
C LEU A 448 -28.25 -8.17 1.36
N ALA A 449 -28.13 -8.56 2.61
CA ALA A 449 -27.08 -8.11 3.51
C ALA A 449 -25.89 -9.09 3.56
N PRO A 450 -24.64 -8.60 3.67
CA PRO A 450 -23.50 -9.43 4.04
C PRO A 450 -23.76 -10.22 5.33
N GLY A 451 -23.30 -11.47 5.38
CA GLY A 451 -23.43 -12.35 6.53
C GLY A 451 -24.68 -13.24 6.55
N MET A 452 -25.64 -13.07 5.62
CA MET A 452 -26.78 -14.00 5.51
C MET A 452 -26.32 -15.40 5.11
N ALA A 453 -26.91 -16.42 5.74
CA ALA A 453 -26.66 -17.82 5.43
C ALA A 453 -27.29 -18.20 4.09
N VAL A 454 -26.54 -18.97 3.29
CA VAL A 454 -26.96 -19.41 1.97
C VAL A 454 -26.59 -20.87 1.75
N THR A 455 -27.43 -21.57 0.99
CA THR A 455 -27.14 -22.90 0.47
C THR A 455 -26.97 -22.81 -1.05
N VAL A 456 -25.81 -23.19 -1.55
CA VAL A 456 -25.42 -23.09 -2.96
C VAL A 456 -25.46 -24.48 -3.58
N GLU A 457 -26.22 -24.63 -4.67
CA GLU A 457 -26.30 -25.85 -5.47
C GLU A 457 -25.56 -25.65 -6.78
N ILE A 458 -24.37 -26.24 -6.89
CA ILE A 458 -23.50 -26.10 -8.05
C ILE A 458 -23.77 -27.25 -9.03
N LYS A 459 -24.06 -26.93 -10.29
CA LYS A 459 -24.29 -27.94 -11.34
C LYS A 459 -22.95 -28.51 -11.81
N THR A 460 -22.59 -29.71 -11.35
CA THR A 460 -21.28 -30.34 -11.59
C THR A 460 -21.27 -31.25 -12.82
N GLY A 461 -22.43 -31.70 -13.30
CA GLY A 461 -22.51 -32.52 -14.51
C GLY A 461 -23.94 -32.94 -14.87
N ARG A 462 -24.07 -33.76 -15.90
CA ARG A 462 -25.33 -34.38 -16.33
C ARG A 462 -25.16 -35.88 -16.42
N ARG A 463 -26.08 -36.63 -15.85
CA ARG A 463 -26.07 -38.09 -15.88
C ARG A 463 -27.32 -38.65 -16.55
N ARG A 464 -27.17 -39.73 -17.29
CA ARG A 464 -28.33 -40.46 -17.85
C ARG A 464 -29.02 -41.27 -16.76
N LEU A 465 -30.35 -41.37 -16.80
CA LEU A 465 -31.11 -42.12 -15.80
C LEU A 465 -30.70 -43.60 -15.74
N ILE A 466 -30.38 -44.19 -16.89
CA ILE A 466 -29.94 -45.60 -16.97
C ILE A 466 -28.69 -45.88 -16.12
N GLU A 467 -27.79 -44.90 -16.00
CA GLU A 467 -26.57 -45.05 -15.19
C GLU A 467 -26.85 -45.01 -13.70
N TYR A 468 -27.90 -44.31 -13.26
CA TYR A 468 -28.31 -44.32 -11.85
C TYR A 468 -28.81 -45.71 -11.45
N LEU A 469 -29.66 -46.33 -12.29
CA LEU A 469 -30.20 -47.68 -12.08
C LEU A 469 -29.12 -48.77 -12.12
N MET A 470 -28.13 -48.62 -13.00
CA MET A 470 -27.02 -49.57 -13.16
C MET A 470 -25.87 -49.34 -12.18
N SER A 471 -25.81 -48.19 -11.49
CA SER A 471 -24.70 -47.84 -10.59
C SER A 471 -24.42 -48.86 -9.47
N PRO A 472 -25.41 -49.50 -8.81
CA PRO A 472 -25.15 -50.49 -7.76
C PRO A 472 -24.52 -51.77 -8.35
N LEU A 473 -24.99 -52.21 -9.51
CA LEU A 473 -24.48 -53.40 -10.20
C LEU A 473 -23.02 -53.22 -10.67
N LEU A 474 -22.65 -52.02 -11.10
CA LEU A 474 -21.29 -51.69 -11.53
C LEU A 474 -20.30 -51.60 -10.36
N ARG A 475 -20.73 -51.15 -9.17
CA ARG A 475 -19.89 -51.13 -7.96
C ARG A 475 -19.46 -52.55 -7.55
N TYR A 476 -20.40 -53.50 -7.54
CA TYR A 476 -20.11 -54.90 -7.21
C TYR A 476 -19.12 -55.57 -8.18
N GLY A 477 -19.14 -55.20 -9.46
CA GLY A 477 -18.20 -55.74 -10.45
C GLY A 477 -16.75 -55.28 -10.26
N HIS A 478 -16.51 -54.09 -9.70
CA HIS A 478 -15.15 -53.56 -9.48
C HIS A 478 -14.58 -53.92 -8.10
N GLU A 479 -15.42 -54.12 -7.08
CA GLU A 479 -14.97 -54.56 -5.74
C GLU A 479 -14.76 -56.08 -5.65
N SER A 480 -15.47 -56.90 -6.42
CA SER A 480 -15.35 -58.37 -6.36
C SER A 480 -14.10 -58.96 -7.02
N LEU A 481 -13.32 -58.17 -7.77
CA LEU A 481 -12.09 -58.60 -8.44
C LEU A 481 -10.80 -58.11 -7.78
N ARG A 482 -10.88 -57.50 -6.59
CA ARG A 482 -9.72 -57.10 -5.79
C ARG A 482 -9.87 -57.57 -4.36
N GLU A 483 -9.23 -58.70 -4.07
CA GLU A 483 -8.94 -59.15 -2.70
C GLU A 483 -7.80 -58.30 -2.11
N ARG A 484 -7.85 -58.06 -0.80
CA ARG A 484 -6.92 -57.21 -0.05
C ARG A 484 -5.60 -57.92 0.27
#